data_AF-A0ABD5JN32-F1
#
_entry.id   AF-A0ABD5JN32-F1
#
_cell.length_a   1.000
_cell.length_b   1.000
_cell.length_c   1.000
_cell.angle_alpha   90.00
_cell.angle_beta   90.00
_cell.angle_gamma   90.00
#
_symmetry.space_group_name_H-M   'P 1'
#
loop_
_entity.id
_entity.type
_entity.pdbx_description
1 polymer ?
#
loop_
_entity_poly.entity_id
_entity_poly.type
_entity_poly.pdbx_seq_one_letter_code
_entity_poly.pdbx_strand_id
1 'polypeptide(L)'
;MTGTVRLRPPDAGQALATVGLTAGRITALVDEGKAHGPRYLVGSLASGFGNARSDVDVHVLVDGLEQPVGSRLHHVGDTTVDVELFPAQWPAREVARLSGVPVADLPFGRVALDPAVRGSQRRWLCRWVHAVPLDAGTGALFSEEEVRALLPAIVRQALDRALVDAAVALLADRATREGADGWTAQASGYLWNRAARGVLEVHCRAAGDVTTGEKWLPARVRRLGLPLPDPGPPADGGAGLLARLAWTPSGVLEAVRVRPAEGLRRADLAGRGFLVNRHDRLFTEWLEAEGPLARVLGEHSPGRLLDAFRRAQLDLVADPDVVRGRLQP
;
A
#
# COMPACT_ATOMS: atom_id res chain seq x y z
N MET A 1 -25.84 5.18 -11.56
CA MET A 1 -25.76 5.42 -10.11
C MET A 1 -24.70 6.50 -9.86
N THR A 2 -25.12 7.75 -9.68
CA THR A 2 -24.23 8.87 -9.30
C THR A 2 -24.07 8.86 -7.77
N GLY A 3 -23.38 7.84 -7.26
CA GLY A 3 -22.99 7.74 -5.86
C GLY A 3 -21.69 8.51 -5.60
N THR A 4 -21.52 9.03 -4.40
CA THR A 4 -20.23 9.57 -3.92
C THR A 4 -19.15 8.51 -4.10
N VAL A 5 -17.97 8.91 -4.59
CA VAL A 5 -16.86 7.98 -4.83
C VAL A 5 -16.08 7.72 -3.54
N ARG A 6 -16.28 8.59 -2.55
CA ARG A 6 -15.74 8.44 -1.20
C ARG A 6 -16.84 8.04 -0.22
N LEU A 7 -16.41 7.33 0.82
CA LEU A 7 -17.17 7.27 2.06
C LEU A 7 -17.10 8.65 2.72
N ARG A 8 -18.24 9.14 3.21
CA ARG A 8 -18.32 10.46 3.85
C ARG A 8 -17.50 10.43 5.15
N PRO A 9 -16.40 11.19 5.27
CA PRO A 9 -15.63 11.26 6.51
C PRO A 9 -16.44 12.00 7.59
N PRO A 10 -16.14 11.78 8.89
CA PRO A 10 -16.63 12.66 9.95
C PRO A 10 -16.13 14.10 9.73
N ASP A 11 -16.80 15.07 10.32
CA ASP A 11 -16.21 16.41 10.43
C ASP A 11 -15.03 16.41 11.43
N ALA A 12 -14.15 17.40 11.33
CA ALA A 12 -12.94 17.46 12.14
C ALA A 12 -13.24 17.55 13.65
N GLY A 13 -14.34 18.22 14.03
CA GLY A 13 -14.76 18.34 15.42
C GLY A 13 -15.16 16.99 16.01
N GLN A 14 -15.99 16.24 15.29
CA GLN A 14 -16.40 14.88 15.66
C GLN A 14 -15.20 13.94 15.75
N ALA A 15 -14.28 14.02 14.79
CA ALA A 15 -13.08 13.19 14.79
C ALA A 15 -12.19 13.49 16.00
N LEU A 16 -11.89 14.76 16.27
CA LEU A 16 -11.02 15.17 17.39
C LEU A 16 -11.66 14.96 18.77
N ALA A 17 -12.99 15.05 18.88
CA ALA A 17 -13.68 14.74 20.13
C ALA A 17 -13.44 13.31 20.62
N THR A 18 -13.13 12.38 19.70
CA THR A 18 -12.77 10.98 20.02
C THR A 18 -11.56 10.88 20.95
N VAL A 19 -10.64 11.85 20.88
CA VAL A 19 -9.43 11.94 21.71
C VAL A 19 -9.49 13.11 22.70
N GLY A 20 -10.69 13.68 22.92
CA GLY A 20 -10.88 14.79 23.86
C GLY A 20 -10.29 16.12 23.40
N LEU A 21 -10.05 16.31 22.10
CA LEU A 21 -9.48 17.54 21.53
C LEU A 21 -10.49 18.30 20.67
N THR A 22 -10.16 19.54 20.34
CA THR A 22 -10.97 20.41 19.48
C THR A 22 -10.14 20.91 18.30
N ALA A 23 -10.80 21.23 17.18
CA ALA A 23 -10.13 21.79 16.01
C ALA A 23 -9.36 23.08 16.36
N GLY A 24 -9.96 23.97 17.15
CA GLY A 24 -9.31 25.21 17.61
C GLY A 24 -8.03 24.96 18.43
N ARG A 25 -7.99 23.90 19.25
CA ARG A 25 -6.78 23.54 20.00
C ARG A 25 -5.66 23.07 19.07
N ILE A 26 -5.99 22.30 18.04
CA ILE A 26 -5.02 21.84 17.03
C ILE A 26 -4.52 23.02 16.18
N THR A 27 -5.42 23.91 15.75
CA THR A 27 -5.04 25.11 14.99
C THR A 27 -4.08 26.00 15.77
N ALA A 28 -4.36 26.26 17.06
CA ALA A 28 -3.46 27.04 17.93
C ALA A 28 -2.07 26.41 18.05
N LEU A 29 -2.00 25.08 18.18
CA LEU A 29 -0.73 24.34 18.23
C LEU A 29 0.07 24.46 16.93
N VAL A 30 -0.60 24.39 15.77
CA VAL A 30 0.05 24.57 14.47
C VAL A 30 0.58 26.00 14.31
N ASP A 31 -0.15 27.00 14.81
CA ASP A 31 0.24 28.41 14.75
C ASP A 31 1.48 28.72 15.61
N GLU A 32 1.62 28.10 16.78
CA GLU A 32 2.85 28.17 17.60
C GLU A 32 4.09 27.68 16.80
N GLY A 33 3.89 26.71 15.91
CA GLY A 33 4.90 26.19 14.98
C GLY A 33 5.20 27.09 13.78
N LYS A 34 4.55 28.27 13.68
CA LYS A 34 4.67 29.26 12.60
C LYS A 34 4.48 28.66 11.19
N ALA A 35 3.61 27.65 11.08
CA ALA A 35 3.25 27.04 9.81
C ALA A 35 1.93 27.66 9.32
N HIS A 36 1.99 28.40 8.21
CA HIS A 36 0.84 29.08 7.64
C HIS A 36 0.36 28.38 6.36
N GLY A 37 -0.96 28.19 6.26
CA GLY A 37 -1.63 27.62 5.09
C GLY A 37 -2.79 26.70 5.46
N PRO A 38 -3.52 26.15 4.48
CA PRO A 38 -4.63 25.23 4.72
C PRO A 38 -4.21 23.99 5.50
N ARG A 39 -4.97 23.66 6.56
CA ARG A 39 -4.66 22.58 7.51
C ARG A 39 -5.70 21.48 7.43
N TYR A 40 -5.23 20.24 7.39
CA TYR A 40 -6.09 19.08 7.25
C TYR A 40 -5.78 18.04 8.32
N LEU A 41 -6.82 17.58 9.01
CA LEU A 41 -6.78 16.35 9.77
C LEU A 41 -6.70 15.19 8.78
N VAL A 42 -5.76 14.28 9.00
CA VAL A 42 -5.60 13.07 8.19
C VAL A 42 -5.53 11.83 9.08
N GLY A 43 -5.23 10.66 8.49
CA GLY A 43 -5.00 9.44 9.25
C GLY A 43 -6.28 8.79 9.75
N SER A 44 -6.18 8.10 10.90
CA SER A 44 -7.24 7.22 11.40
C SER A 44 -8.48 7.98 11.88
N LEU A 45 -8.30 9.14 12.51
CA LEU A 45 -9.40 10.01 12.98
C LEU A 45 -10.19 10.57 11.79
N ALA A 46 -9.50 11.14 10.79
CA ALA A 46 -10.12 11.63 9.56
C ALA A 46 -10.87 10.54 8.77
N SER A 47 -10.39 9.29 8.86
CA SER A 47 -11.02 8.14 8.19
C SER A 47 -12.21 7.52 8.96
N GLY A 48 -12.51 8.02 10.16
CA GLY A 48 -13.57 7.49 11.03
C GLY A 48 -13.24 6.17 11.73
N PHE A 49 -11.94 5.81 11.84
CA PHE A 49 -11.49 4.60 12.56
C PHE A 49 -10.72 4.91 13.85
N GLY A 50 -10.59 6.18 14.19
CA GLY A 50 -9.90 6.58 15.41
C GLY A 50 -10.59 6.07 16.67
N ASN A 51 -9.82 5.99 17.75
CA ASN A 51 -10.30 5.70 19.10
C ASN A 51 -9.61 6.64 20.10
N ALA A 52 -9.95 6.54 21.39
CA ALA A 52 -9.42 7.42 22.43
C ALA A 52 -7.89 7.39 22.61
N ARG A 53 -7.19 6.42 22.01
CA ARG A 53 -5.72 6.31 22.01
C ARG A 53 -5.11 6.58 20.62
N SER A 54 -5.89 7.13 19.69
CA SER A 54 -5.37 7.50 18.38
C SER A 54 -4.50 8.75 18.49
N ASP A 55 -3.40 8.74 17.73
CA ASP A 55 -2.64 9.96 17.46
C ASP A 55 -3.43 10.87 16.51
N VAL A 56 -3.13 12.17 16.56
CA VAL A 56 -3.67 13.18 15.65
C VAL A 56 -2.64 13.47 14.56
N ASP A 57 -2.90 13.04 13.33
CA ASP A 57 -2.07 13.39 12.17
C ASP A 57 -2.63 14.66 11.49
N VAL A 58 -1.79 15.69 11.30
CA VAL A 58 -2.14 16.95 10.62
C VAL A 58 -1.18 17.20 9.47
N HIS A 59 -1.71 17.47 8.29
CA HIS A 59 -0.93 17.92 7.14
C HIS A 59 -1.25 19.39 6.86
N VAL A 60 -0.22 20.23 6.72
CA VAL A 60 -0.36 21.66 6.38
C VAL A 60 0.21 21.90 5.00
N LEU A 61 -0.54 22.58 4.14
CA LEU A 61 -0.10 22.99 2.81
C LEU A 61 0.51 24.38 2.86
N VAL A 62 1.81 24.49 2.59
CA VAL A 62 2.60 25.72 2.77
C VAL A 62 3.08 26.26 1.43
N ASP A 63 2.82 27.54 1.16
CA ASP A 63 3.31 28.24 -0.02
C ASP A 63 4.82 28.47 0.05
N GLY A 64 5.50 28.40 -1.10
CA GLY A 64 6.95 28.60 -1.21
C GLY A 64 7.80 27.43 -0.70
N LEU A 65 7.19 26.36 -0.19
CA LEU A 65 7.91 25.15 0.20
C LEU A 65 8.21 24.28 -1.05
N GLU A 66 9.46 23.83 -1.21
CA GLU A 66 9.87 23.00 -2.35
C GLU A 66 9.74 21.50 -2.10
N GLN A 67 9.98 21.07 -0.86
CA GLN A 67 9.95 19.67 -0.44
C GLN A 67 9.22 19.53 0.90
N PRO A 68 8.61 18.37 1.20
CA PRO A 68 7.98 18.15 2.49
C PRO A 68 8.94 18.35 3.64
N VAL A 69 8.46 18.95 4.73
CA VAL A 69 9.17 18.98 6.01
C VAL A 69 8.61 17.84 6.85
N GLY A 70 9.50 16.97 7.31
CA GLY A 70 9.14 15.81 8.12
C GLY A 70 8.40 16.17 9.41
N SER A 71 7.86 15.11 10.03
CA SER A 71 7.04 15.16 11.25
C SER A 71 7.62 16.09 12.33
N ARG A 72 6.76 16.99 12.81
CA ARG A 72 6.94 17.72 14.07
C ARG A 72 6.00 17.11 15.10
N LEU A 73 6.59 16.49 16.12
CA LEU A 73 5.84 15.83 17.16
C LEU A 73 5.51 16.81 18.29
N HIS A 74 4.23 16.91 18.61
CA HIS A 74 3.70 17.68 19.73
C HIS A 74 2.88 16.77 20.65
N HIS A 75 2.63 17.24 21.87
CA HIS A 75 1.79 16.55 22.83
C HIS A 75 0.76 17.51 23.42
N VAL A 76 -0.51 17.07 23.45
CA VAL A 76 -1.60 17.77 24.14
C VAL A 76 -2.18 16.81 25.18
N GLY A 77 -1.77 16.98 26.44
CA GLY A 77 -1.95 15.96 27.45
C GLY A 77 -1.23 14.67 27.03
N ASP A 78 -1.95 13.55 27.06
CA ASP A 78 -1.41 12.23 26.64
C ASP A 78 -1.54 11.96 25.13
N THR A 79 -2.16 12.88 24.38
CA THR A 79 -2.38 12.68 22.93
C THR A 79 -1.21 13.23 22.14
N THR A 80 -0.61 12.37 21.31
CA THR A 80 0.42 12.75 20.34
C THR A 80 -0.23 13.42 19.13
N VAL A 81 0.34 14.56 18.72
CA VAL A 81 -0.04 15.30 17.51
C VAL A 81 1.16 15.38 16.58
N ASP A 82 1.03 14.78 15.40
CA ASP A 82 2.05 14.77 14.35
C ASP A 82 1.69 15.80 13.28
N VAL A 83 2.54 16.81 13.08
CA VAL A 83 2.35 17.85 12.07
C VAL A 83 3.41 17.71 10.98
N GLU A 84 2.98 17.40 9.76
CA GLU A 84 3.81 17.36 8.56
C GLU A 84 3.48 18.55 7.64
N LEU A 85 4.51 19.16 7.04
CA LEU A 85 4.34 20.29 6.11
C LEU A 85 4.60 19.84 4.68
N PHE A 86 3.72 20.23 3.76
CA PHE A 86 3.79 19.87 2.36
C PHE A 86 3.73 21.10 1.46
N PRO A 87 4.40 21.08 0.30
CA PRO A 87 4.23 22.12 -0.72
C PRO A 87 2.76 22.29 -1.12
N ALA A 88 2.24 23.52 -1.11
CA ALA A 88 0.82 23.78 -1.39
C ALA A 88 0.37 23.33 -2.80
N GLN A 89 1.28 23.38 -3.77
CA GLN A 89 1.06 22.99 -5.16
C GLN A 89 1.07 21.47 -5.39
N TRP A 90 1.50 20.67 -4.41
CA TRP A 90 1.73 19.24 -4.60
C TRP A 90 0.45 18.44 -4.87
N PRO A 91 -0.65 18.63 -4.12
CA PRO A 91 -1.92 17.97 -4.41
C PRO A 91 -2.38 18.18 -5.87
N ALA A 92 -2.39 19.42 -6.34
CA ALA A 92 -2.80 19.75 -7.71
C ALA A 92 -1.86 19.16 -8.77
N ARG A 93 -0.54 19.15 -8.52
CA ARG A 93 0.45 18.50 -9.42
C ARG A 93 0.20 17.00 -9.53
N GLU A 94 -0.14 16.33 -8.43
CA GLU A 94 -0.39 14.89 -8.43
C GLU A 94 -1.70 14.54 -9.14
N VAL A 95 -2.74 15.34 -8.96
CA VAL A 95 -3.96 15.24 -9.75
C VAL A 95 -3.63 15.38 -11.24
N ALA A 96 -2.98 16.47 -11.65
CA ALA A 96 -2.66 16.71 -13.06
C ALA A 96 -1.84 15.57 -13.69
N ARG A 97 -0.86 15.05 -12.94
CA ARG A 97 -0.03 13.93 -13.35
C ARG A 97 -0.83 12.64 -13.50
N LEU A 98 -1.73 12.35 -12.57
CA LEU A 98 -2.49 11.09 -12.53
C LEU A 98 -3.73 11.10 -13.42
N SER A 99 -4.32 12.26 -13.70
CA SER A 99 -5.43 12.41 -14.65
C SER A 99 -5.06 12.00 -16.07
N GLY A 100 -3.78 12.07 -16.45
CA GLY A 100 -3.30 11.64 -17.77
C GLY A 100 -2.99 10.15 -17.87
N VAL A 101 -3.11 9.38 -16.79
CA VAL A 101 -2.75 7.96 -16.78
C VAL A 101 -3.91 7.13 -17.37
N PRO A 102 -3.67 6.29 -18.39
CA PRO A 102 -4.70 5.41 -18.93
C PRO A 102 -5.26 4.47 -17.87
N VAL A 103 -6.57 4.20 -17.93
CA VAL A 103 -7.29 3.34 -16.97
C VAL A 103 -8.10 2.27 -17.69
N ALA A 104 -8.29 1.13 -17.03
CA ALA A 104 -9.21 0.08 -17.45
C ALA A 104 -10.31 -0.12 -16.41
N ASP A 105 -11.50 -0.47 -16.88
CA ASP A 105 -12.64 -0.83 -16.03
C ASP A 105 -12.70 -2.36 -15.93
N LEU A 106 -12.57 -2.89 -14.71
CA LEU A 106 -12.56 -4.32 -14.41
C LEU A 106 -13.73 -4.67 -13.48
N PRO A 107 -14.11 -5.96 -13.38
CA PRO A 107 -15.21 -6.38 -12.51
C PRO A 107 -15.08 -5.93 -11.05
N PHE A 108 -13.86 -5.78 -10.55
CA PHE A 108 -13.61 -5.31 -9.18
C PHE A 108 -13.43 -3.79 -9.05
N GLY A 109 -13.33 -3.05 -10.16
CA GLY A 109 -13.23 -1.59 -10.19
C GLY A 109 -12.27 -1.03 -11.25
N ARG A 110 -12.07 0.29 -11.21
CA ARG A 110 -11.21 1.01 -12.18
C ARG A 110 -9.75 0.97 -11.74
N VAL A 111 -8.84 0.68 -12.66
CA VAL A 111 -7.40 0.47 -12.37
C VAL A 111 -6.55 1.19 -13.40
N ALA A 112 -5.47 1.84 -12.94
CA ALA A 112 -4.48 2.43 -13.86
C ALA A 112 -3.68 1.35 -14.60
N LEU A 113 -3.47 1.58 -15.90
CA LEU A 113 -2.66 0.71 -16.76
C LEU A 113 -1.17 0.83 -16.49
N ASP A 114 -0.72 1.95 -15.92
CA ASP A 114 0.68 2.18 -15.54
C ASP A 114 0.84 2.26 -14.01
N PRO A 115 1.96 1.77 -13.44
CA PRO A 115 2.25 1.84 -12.01
C PRO A 115 2.68 3.26 -11.60
N ALA A 116 1.75 4.21 -11.69
CA ALA A 116 2.01 5.64 -11.56
C ALA A 116 2.17 6.14 -10.11
N VAL A 117 2.04 5.27 -9.11
CA VAL A 117 2.15 5.62 -7.68
C VAL A 117 3.14 4.68 -6.99
N ARG A 118 4.19 5.25 -6.39
CA ARG A 118 5.16 4.51 -5.57
C ARG A 118 4.65 4.30 -4.14
N GLY A 119 5.24 3.37 -3.41
CA GLY A 119 4.83 3.02 -2.03
C GLY A 119 4.87 4.19 -1.04
N SER A 120 5.89 5.05 -1.13
CA SER A 120 5.99 6.28 -0.33
C SER A 120 4.92 7.30 -0.70
N GLN A 121 4.67 7.49 -2.00
CA GLN A 121 3.66 8.41 -2.53
C GLN A 121 2.24 8.02 -2.13
N ARG A 122 1.95 6.71 -2.18
CA ARG A 122 0.67 6.15 -1.77
C ARG A 122 0.26 6.60 -0.36
N ARG A 123 1.19 6.64 0.59
CA ARG A 123 0.85 6.90 2.00
C ARG A 123 0.15 8.25 2.16
N TRP A 124 0.72 9.31 1.61
CA TRP A 124 0.12 10.64 1.71
C TRP A 124 -1.06 10.82 0.74
N LEU A 125 -1.03 10.25 -0.47
CA LEU A 125 -2.20 10.28 -1.37
C LEU A 125 -3.44 9.69 -0.70
N CYS A 126 -3.32 8.50 -0.11
CA CYS A 126 -4.43 7.85 0.59
C CYS A 126 -4.91 8.65 1.81
N ARG A 127 -3.98 9.29 2.55
CA ARG A 127 -4.32 10.19 3.67
C ARG A 127 -5.08 11.42 3.18
N TRP A 128 -4.66 12.00 2.05
CA TRP A 128 -5.26 13.18 1.45
C TRP A 128 -6.64 12.96 0.83
N VAL A 129 -6.90 11.77 0.28
CA VAL A 129 -8.26 11.40 -0.21
C VAL A 129 -9.31 11.50 0.91
N HIS A 130 -8.93 11.22 2.15
CA HIS A 130 -9.80 11.31 3.33
C HIS A 130 -9.49 12.51 4.23
N ALA A 131 -8.72 13.48 3.74
CA ALA A 131 -8.38 14.66 4.51
C ALA A 131 -9.63 15.48 4.85
N VAL A 132 -9.73 15.88 6.13
CA VAL A 132 -10.82 16.73 6.62
C VAL A 132 -10.25 18.09 6.99
N PRO A 133 -10.78 19.21 6.46
CA PRO A 133 -10.29 20.54 6.81
C PRO A 133 -10.47 20.82 8.31
N LEU A 134 -9.45 21.40 8.95
CA LEU A 134 -9.54 21.83 10.35
C LEU A 134 -10.28 23.14 10.52
N ASP A 135 -10.11 24.07 9.58
CA ASP A 135 -10.67 25.42 9.65
C ASP A 135 -11.98 25.52 8.88
N ALA A 136 -12.98 26.17 9.48
CA ALA A 136 -14.26 26.43 8.82
C ALA A 136 -14.06 27.25 7.54
N GLY A 137 -14.74 26.86 6.46
CA GLY A 137 -14.62 27.51 5.15
C GLY A 137 -13.47 27.00 4.28
N THR A 138 -12.53 26.22 4.83
CA THR A 138 -11.55 25.49 4.01
C THR A 138 -12.27 24.34 3.30
N GLY A 139 -12.17 24.28 1.97
CA GLY A 139 -12.72 23.19 1.17
C GLY A 139 -12.04 21.85 1.44
N ALA A 140 -12.60 20.78 0.90
CA ALA A 140 -11.89 19.50 0.87
C ALA A 140 -10.60 19.64 0.05
N LEU A 141 -9.56 18.90 0.45
CA LEU A 141 -8.25 18.94 -0.22
C LEU A 141 -8.31 18.55 -1.70
N PHE A 142 -9.20 17.59 -2.00
CA PHE A 142 -9.54 17.19 -3.36
C PHE A 142 -11.04 17.27 -3.54
N SER A 143 -11.49 17.61 -4.74
CA SER A 143 -12.86 17.43 -5.22
C SER A 143 -13.18 15.96 -5.53
N GLU A 144 -14.46 15.63 -5.67
CA GLU A 144 -14.89 14.27 -6.04
C GLU A 144 -14.32 13.82 -7.40
N GLU A 145 -14.19 14.75 -8.36
CA GLU A 145 -13.60 14.48 -9.67
C GLU A 145 -12.11 14.17 -9.57
N GLU A 146 -11.37 14.97 -8.78
CA GLU A 146 -9.95 14.73 -8.55
C GLU A 146 -9.72 13.38 -7.89
N VAL A 147 -10.56 12.97 -6.94
CA VAL A 147 -10.41 11.63 -6.35
C VAL A 147 -10.76 10.51 -7.33
N ARG A 148 -11.70 10.70 -8.25
CA ARG A 148 -11.92 9.73 -9.35
C ARG A 148 -10.69 9.58 -10.23
N ALA A 149 -9.89 10.63 -10.42
CA ALA A 149 -8.63 10.57 -11.17
C ALA A 149 -7.51 9.87 -10.39
N LEU A 150 -7.43 10.07 -9.07
CA LEU A 150 -6.37 9.50 -8.23
C LEU A 150 -6.57 8.00 -7.93
N LEU A 151 -7.81 7.57 -7.71
CA LEU A 151 -8.12 6.22 -7.22
C LEU A 151 -7.58 5.09 -8.09
N PRO A 152 -7.71 5.10 -9.43
CA PRO A 152 -7.22 4.00 -10.26
C PRO A 152 -5.73 3.71 -10.07
N ALA A 153 -4.91 4.74 -9.83
CA ALA A 153 -3.48 4.57 -9.57
C ALA A 153 -3.21 4.00 -8.16
N ILE A 154 -3.99 4.40 -7.16
CA ILE A 154 -3.94 3.85 -5.79
C ILE A 154 -4.37 2.36 -5.78
N VAL A 155 -5.38 2.01 -6.59
CA VAL A 155 -5.85 0.63 -6.79
C VAL A 155 -4.78 -0.18 -7.51
N ARG A 156 -4.16 0.36 -8.57
CA ARG A 156 -3.07 -0.31 -9.29
C ARG A 156 -1.91 -0.68 -8.34
N GLN A 157 -1.50 0.23 -7.48
CA GLN A 157 -0.47 -0.06 -6.48
C GLN A 157 -0.87 -1.22 -5.54
N ALA A 158 -2.14 -1.31 -5.14
CA ALA A 158 -2.61 -2.43 -4.32
C ALA A 158 -2.64 -3.73 -5.10
N LEU A 159 -3.06 -3.69 -6.37
CA LEU A 159 -3.08 -4.84 -7.25
C LEU A 159 -1.68 -5.42 -7.42
N ASP A 160 -0.69 -4.60 -7.77
CA ASP A 160 0.70 -5.04 -7.91
C ASP A 160 1.21 -5.71 -6.62
N ARG A 161 0.86 -5.15 -5.45
CA ARG A 161 1.22 -5.75 -4.16
C ARG A 161 0.49 -7.08 -3.91
N ALA A 162 -0.79 -7.16 -4.23
CA ALA A 162 -1.58 -8.37 -4.07
C ALA A 162 -1.06 -9.52 -4.96
N LEU A 163 -0.66 -9.19 -6.21
CA LEU A 163 -0.04 -10.16 -7.11
C LEU A 163 1.28 -10.70 -6.54
N VAL A 164 2.13 -9.83 -6.00
CA VAL A 164 3.38 -10.26 -5.35
C VAL A 164 3.11 -11.09 -4.09
N ASP A 165 2.20 -10.65 -3.21
CA ASP A 165 1.86 -11.42 -1.99
C ASP A 165 1.26 -12.81 -2.37
N ALA A 166 0.46 -12.90 -3.44
CA ALA A 166 -0.05 -14.17 -3.96
C ALA A 166 1.02 -15.05 -4.61
N ALA A 167 1.96 -14.47 -5.36
CA ALA A 167 3.09 -15.20 -5.93
C ALA A 167 3.96 -15.83 -4.83
N VAL A 168 4.23 -15.11 -3.74
CA VAL A 168 4.95 -15.65 -2.58
C VAL A 168 4.17 -16.78 -1.90
N ALA A 169 2.84 -16.66 -1.78
CA ALA A 169 2.01 -17.72 -1.25
C ALA A 169 2.01 -18.98 -2.14
N LEU A 170 1.93 -18.82 -3.47
CA LEU A 170 2.06 -19.91 -4.44
C LEU A 170 3.41 -20.60 -4.36
N LEU A 171 4.50 -19.84 -4.18
CA LEU A 171 5.84 -20.42 -3.97
C LEU A 171 5.90 -21.25 -2.70
N ALA A 172 5.40 -20.73 -1.57
CA ALA A 172 5.40 -21.44 -0.29
C ALA A 172 4.55 -22.71 -0.31
N ASP A 173 3.40 -22.65 -0.97
CA ASP A 173 2.53 -23.80 -1.16
C ASP A 173 3.21 -24.88 -2.01
N ARG A 174 3.85 -24.51 -3.12
CA ARG A 174 4.64 -25.45 -3.94
C ARG A 174 5.81 -26.05 -3.18
N ALA A 175 6.58 -25.24 -2.45
CA ALA A 175 7.68 -25.70 -1.63
C ALA A 175 7.20 -26.72 -0.57
N THR A 176 6.05 -26.45 0.06
CA THR A 176 5.44 -27.36 1.05
C THR A 176 5.10 -28.71 0.42
N ARG A 177 4.50 -28.73 -0.78
CA ARG A 177 4.18 -29.97 -1.52
C ARG A 177 5.42 -30.76 -1.94
N GLU A 178 6.55 -30.08 -2.15
CA GLU A 178 7.84 -30.69 -2.48
C GLU A 178 8.62 -31.18 -1.25
N GLY A 179 8.02 -31.15 -0.05
CA GLY A 179 8.63 -31.68 1.17
C GLY A 179 9.55 -30.70 1.89
N ALA A 180 9.33 -29.38 1.73
CA ALA A 180 10.03 -28.37 2.52
C ALA A 180 9.81 -28.56 4.04
N ASP A 181 10.70 -27.95 4.83
CA ASP A 181 10.68 -28.06 6.29
C ASP A 181 9.37 -27.60 6.94
N GLY A 182 9.15 -27.99 8.20
CA GLY A 182 7.92 -27.65 8.94
C GLY A 182 7.69 -26.14 9.09
N TRP A 183 8.74 -25.33 9.01
CA TRP A 183 8.65 -23.87 9.00
C TRP A 183 7.99 -23.36 7.72
N THR A 184 8.37 -23.89 6.56
CA THR A 184 7.81 -23.53 5.25
C THR A 184 6.32 -23.89 5.18
N ALA A 185 5.94 -25.04 5.73
CA ALA A 185 4.54 -25.45 5.83
C ALA A 185 3.68 -24.47 6.67
N GLN A 186 4.19 -24.04 7.84
CA GLN A 186 3.52 -23.01 8.65
C GLN A 186 3.50 -21.64 7.95
N ALA A 187 4.58 -21.29 7.24
CA ALA A 187 4.67 -20.05 6.48
C ALA A 187 3.63 -19.99 5.36
N SER A 188 3.31 -21.10 4.68
CA SER A 188 2.32 -21.15 3.61
C SER A 188 0.95 -20.61 4.05
N GLY A 189 0.42 -21.10 5.18
CA GLY A 189 -0.88 -20.62 5.69
C GLY A 189 -0.88 -19.13 6.05
N TYR A 190 0.22 -18.65 6.64
CA TYR A 190 0.39 -17.21 6.91
C TYR A 190 0.45 -16.38 5.61
N LEU A 191 1.19 -16.85 4.60
CA LEU A 191 1.35 -16.16 3.33
C LEU A 191 0.05 -16.12 2.52
N TRP A 192 -0.77 -17.18 2.57
CA TRP A 192 -2.11 -17.15 1.98
C TRP A 192 -3.05 -16.18 2.68
N ASN A 193 -3.03 -16.13 4.02
CA ASN A 193 -3.77 -15.11 4.77
C ASN A 193 -3.35 -13.70 4.35
N ARG A 194 -2.05 -13.48 4.16
CA ARG A 194 -1.50 -12.21 3.68
C ARG A 194 -1.94 -11.88 2.25
N ALA A 195 -1.90 -12.84 1.32
CA ALA A 195 -2.39 -12.68 -0.04
C ALA A 195 -3.89 -12.33 -0.06
N ALA A 196 -4.69 -13.01 0.77
CA ALA A 196 -6.12 -12.78 0.90
C ALA A 196 -6.44 -11.36 1.42
N ARG A 197 -5.65 -10.87 2.39
CA ARG A 197 -5.70 -9.46 2.83
C ARG A 197 -5.32 -8.50 1.70
N GLY A 198 -4.33 -8.84 0.87
CA GLY A 198 -3.98 -8.07 -0.32
C GLY A 198 -5.12 -7.94 -1.32
N VAL A 199 -5.84 -9.04 -1.60
CA VAL A 199 -7.04 -9.01 -2.47
C VAL A 199 -8.15 -8.14 -1.88
N LEU A 200 -8.41 -8.25 -0.57
CA LEU A 200 -9.38 -7.39 0.11
C LEU A 200 -8.98 -5.90 0.06
N GLU A 201 -7.70 -5.59 0.21
CA GLU A 201 -7.17 -4.22 0.10
C GLU A 201 -7.46 -3.61 -1.27
N VAL A 202 -7.33 -4.40 -2.36
CA VAL A 202 -7.68 -3.96 -3.72
C VAL A 202 -9.15 -3.60 -3.81
N HIS A 203 -10.05 -4.48 -3.35
CA HIS A 203 -11.50 -4.22 -3.38
C HIS A 203 -11.90 -3.00 -2.54
N CYS A 204 -11.34 -2.87 -1.32
CA CYS A 204 -11.63 -1.72 -0.47
C CYS A 204 -11.26 -0.40 -1.17
N ARG A 205 -10.07 -0.34 -1.78
CA ARG A 205 -9.61 0.85 -2.51
C ARG A 205 -10.41 1.11 -3.77
N ALA A 206 -10.79 0.05 -4.50
CA ALA A 206 -11.61 0.15 -5.68
C ALA A 206 -13.02 0.68 -5.36
N ALA A 207 -13.53 0.40 -4.15
CA ALA A 207 -14.74 0.98 -3.60
C ALA A 207 -14.55 2.40 -3.00
N GLY A 208 -13.37 3.00 -3.13
CA GLY A 208 -13.07 4.35 -2.63
C GLY A 208 -12.62 4.42 -1.16
N ASP A 209 -12.59 3.30 -0.45
CA ASP A 209 -12.06 3.21 0.91
C ASP A 209 -10.54 3.02 0.86
N VAL A 210 -9.79 4.12 0.83
CA VAL A 210 -8.32 4.10 0.77
C VAL A 210 -7.61 4.24 2.11
N THR A 211 -8.29 4.07 3.24
CA THR A 211 -7.64 4.18 4.56
C THR A 211 -6.47 3.21 4.68
N THR A 212 -5.29 3.71 5.02
CA THR A 212 -4.07 2.90 5.10
C THR A 212 -3.93 2.18 6.44
N GLY A 213 -3.44 0.94 6.41
CA GLY A 213 -3.03 0.19 7.59
C GLY A 213 -3.80 -1.12 7.73
N GLU A 214 -3.06 -2.22 7.88
CA GLU A 214 -3.62 -3.58 7.95
C GLU A 214 -4.58 -3.77 9.12
N LYS A 215 -4.32 -3.10 10.25
CA LYS A 215 -5.21 -3.12 11.43
C LYS A 215 -6.64 -2.64 11.14
N TRP A 216 -6.82 -1.79 10.13
CA TRP A 216 -8.12 -1.25 9.75
C TRP A 216 -8.86 -2.08 8.71
N LEU A 217 -8.18 -3.03 8.05
CA LEU A 217 -8.76 -3.82 6.97
C LEU A 217 -10.05 -4.55 7.41
N PRO A 218 -10.14 -5.21 8.59
CA PRO A 218 -11.39 -5.83 9.03
C PRO A 218 -12.55 -4.84 9.18
N ALA A 219 -12.28 -3.62 9.64
CA ALA A 219 -13.30 -2.59 9.80
C ALA A 219 -13.76 -2.04 8.44
N ARG A 220 -12.83 -1.84 7.49
CA ARG A 220 -13.12 -1.43 6.11
C ARG A 220 -13.95 -2.48 5.37
N VAL A 221 -13.56 -3.76 5.47
CA VAL A 221 -14.29 -4.88 4.88
C VAL A 221 -15.72 -4.96 5.40
N ARG A 222 -15.92 -4.85 6.73
CA ARG A 222 -17.28 -4.80 7.32
C ARG A 222 -18.08 -3.59 6.85
N ARG A 223 -17.46 -2.40 6.82
CA ARG A 223 -18.09 -1.15 6.35
C ARG A 223 -18.57 -1.25 4.90
N LEU A 224 -17.86 -2.01 4.07
CA LEU A 224 -18.18 -2.23 2.66
C LEU A 224 -19.02 -3.49 2.40
N GLY A 225 -19.38 -4.26 3.44
CA GLY A 225 -20.12 -5.51 3.28
C GLY A 225 -19.38 -6.58 2.48
N LEU A 226 -18.04 -6.54 2.45
CA LEU A 226 -17.22 -7.49 1.70
C LEU A 226 -17.06 -8.81 2.48
N PRO A 227 -17.10 -9.98 1.81
CA PRO A 227 -16.88 -11.25 2.48
C PRO A 227 -15.42 -11.42 2.88
N LEU A 228 -15.20 -11.82 4.14
CA LEU A 228 -13.88 -12.24 4.63
C LEU A 228 -13.56 -13.63 4.06
N PRO A 229 -12.33 -13.83 3.53
CA PRO A 229 -11.87 -15.14 3.10
C PRO A 229 -11.62 -16.03 4.33
N ASP A 230 -11.80 -17.34 4.14
CA ASP A 230 -11.43 -18.32 5.15
C ASP A 230 -9.92 -18.28 5.44
N PRO A 231 -9.51 -18.46 6.71
CA PRO A 231 -8.10 -18.44 7.06
C PRO A 231 -7.38 -19.71 6.60
N GLY A 232 -6.11 -19.55 6.22
CA GLY A 232 -5.21 -20.64 5.86
C GLY A 232 -5.02 -20.83 4.36
N PRO A 233 -4.31 -21.90 3.95
CA PRO A 233 -4.08 -22.19 2.55
C PRO A 233 -5.38 -22.66 1.88
N PRO A 234 -5.79 -22.04 0.77
CA PRO A 234 -7.00 -22.42 0.05
C PRO A 234 -6.80 -23.77 -0.67
N ALA A 235 -7.81 -24.65 -0.59
CA ALA A 235 -7.76 -25.99 -1.17
C ALA A 235 -7.60 -25.99 -2.70
N ASP A 236 -8.05 -24.92 -3.37
CA ASP A 236 -7.97 -24.73 -4.83
C ASP A 236 -6.67 -24.07 -5.30
N GLY A 237 -5.66 -23.95 -4.42
CA GLY A 237 -4.40 -23.26 -4.72
C GLY A 237 -4.57 -21.75 -4.95
N GLY A 238 -5.66 -21.16 -4.46
CA GLY A 238 -5.94 -19.73 -4.50
C GLY A 238 -6.67 -19.27 -5.76
N ALA A 239 -7.16 -20.21 -6.58
CA ALA A 239 -7.86 -19.90 -7.82
C ALA A 239 -9.11 -19.02 -7.57
N GLY A 240 -9.96 -19.39 -6.62
CA GLY A 240 -11.16 -18.63 -6.27
C GLY A 240 -10.84 -17.26 -5.68
N LEU A 241 -9.76 -17.15 -4.89
CA LEU A 241 -9.30 -15.88 -4.35
C LEU A 241 -8.81 -14.93 -5.47
N LEU A 242 -8.00 -15.44 -6.40
CA LEU A 242 -7.43 -14.66 -7.51
C LEU A 242 -8.47 -14.31 -8.58
N ALA A 243 -9.47 -15.16 -8.79
CA ALA A 243 -10.59 -14.89 -9.69
C ALA A 243 -11.35 -13.61 -9.31
N ARG A 244 -11.36 -13.23 -8.03
CA ARG A 244 -11.93 -11.95 -7.57
C ARG A 244 -11.22 -10.72 -8.15
N LEU A 245 -9.97 -10.88 -8.59
CA LEU A 245 -9.19 -9.86 -9.28
C LEU A 245 -9.11 -10.11 -10.80
N ALA A 246 -9.87 -11.06 -11.34
CA ALA A 246 -9.75 -11.54 -12.72
C ALA A 246 -8.36 -12.14 -13.05
N TRP A 247 -7.72 -12.78 -12.07
CA TRP A 247 -6.43 -13.48 -12.24
C TRP A 247 -6.55 -14.98 -12.01
N THR A 248 -5.65 -15.73 -12.64
CA THR A 248 -5.43 -17.16 -12.35
C THR A 248 -4.08 -17.34 -11.65
N PRO A 249 -3.86 -18.48 -10.94
CA PRO A 249 -2.55 -18.78 -10.38
C PRO A 249 -1.41 -18.74 -11.40
N SER A 250 -1.63 -19.26 -12.62
CA SER A 250 -0.63 -19.20 -13.70
C SER A 250 -0.36 -17.76 -14.15
N GLY A 251 -1.42 -16.97 -14.34
CA GLY A 251 -1.28 -15.56 -14.71
C GLY A 251 -0.49 -14.75 -13.68
N VAL A 252 -0.66 -15.04 -12.38
CA VAL A 252 0.15 -14.40 -11.32
C VAL A 252 1.64 -14.71 -11.47
N LEU A 253 2.01 -15.96 -11.75
CA LEU A 253 3.41 -16.35 -11.95
C LEU A 253 4.03 -15.75 -13.22
N GLU A 254 3.21 -15.49 -14.25
CA GLU A 254 3.63 -14.78 -15.46
C GLU A 254 3.81 -13.27 -15.18
N ALA A 255 2.92 -12.68 -14.38
CA ALA A 255 2.89 -11.25 -14.11
C ALA A 255 3.80 -10.79 -12.97
N VAL A 256 4.48 -11.70 -12.27
CA VAL A 256 5.48 -11.37 -11.26
C VAL A 256 6.87 -11.74 -11.78
N ARG A 257 7.83 -10.82 -11.64
CA ARG A 257 9.23 -11.04 -11.98
C ARG A 257 10.10 -11.18 -10.74
N VAL A 258 11.13 -11.98 -10.90
CA VAL A 258 12.30 -12.05 -10.04
C VAL A 258 13.35 -11.08 -10.57
N ARG A 259 14.02 -10.37 -9.68
CA ARG A 259 15.20 -9.57 -10.00
C ARG A 259 16.18 -9.56 -8.81
N PRO A 260 17.46 -9.21 -9.02
CA PRO A 260 18.37 -8.94 -7.92
C PRO A 260 17.77 -7.90 -6.96
N ALA A 261 17.92 -8.13 -5.66
CA ALA A 261 17.37 -7.22 -4.67
C ALA A 261 18.01 -5.82 -4.77
N GLU A 262 17.25 -4.77 -4.47
CA GLU A 262 17.79 -3.42 -4.41
C GLU A 262 18.83 -3.29 -3.30
N GLY A 263 19.95 -2.60 -3.59
CA GLY A 263 21.00 -2.32 -2.62
C GLY A 263 22.00 -3.47 -2.39
N LEU A 264 21.97 -4.51 -3.22
CA LEU A 264 23.01 -5.53 -3.23
C LEU A 264 24.37 -4.96 -3.62
N ARG A 265 25.41 -5.38 -2.90
CA ARG A 265 26.81 -5.02 -3.17
C ARG A 265 27.65 -6.28 -3.13
N ARG A 266 28.56 -6.44 -4.09
CA ARG A 266 29.61 -7.46 -4.01
C ARG A 266 30.78 -6.91 -3.21
N ALA A 267 31.36 -7.74 -2.34
CA ALA A 267 32.54 -7.41 -1.55
C ALA A 267 33.57 -8.52 -1.68
N ASP A 268 34.85 -8.17 -1.63
CA ASP A 268 35.95 -9.12 -1.51
C ASP A 268 36.55 -8.99 -0.10
N LEU A 269 36.68 -10.10 0.62
CA LEU A 269 37.43 -10.16 1.87
C LEU A 269 38.44 -11.30 1.79
N ALA A 270 39.72 -10.94 1.84
CA ALA A 270 40.84 -11.88 1.77
C ALA A 270 40.81 -12.82 0.55
N GLY A 271 40.43 -12.29 -0.63
CA GLY A 271 40.37 -13.04 -1.89
C GLY A 271 39.14 -13.93 -2.03
N ARG A 272 38.13 -13.75 -1.18
CA ARG A 272 36.83 -14.43 -1.26
C ARG A 272 35.74 -13.42 -1.57
N GLY A 273 34.92 -13.74 -2.57
CA GLY A 273 33.76 -12.93 -2.95
C GLY A 273 32.57 -13.19 -2.05
N PHE A 274 31.88 -12.12 -1.67
CA PHE A 274 30.66 -12.15 -0.86
C PHE A 274 29.58 -11.25 -1.48
N LEU A 275 28.33 -11.60 -1.21
CA LEU A 275 27.19 -10.71 -1.44
C LEU A 275 26.80 -10.05 -0.12
N VAL A 276 26.70 -8.73 -0.11
CA VAL A 276 26.16 -7.94 1.00
C VAL A 276 24.79 -7.42 0.57
N ASN A 277 23.75 -7.68 1.38
CA ASN A 277 22.42 -7.15 1.13
C ASN A 277 22.18 -5.78 1.79
N ARG A 278 21.00 -5.20 1.55
CA ARG A 278 20.55 -3.92 2.14
C ARG A 278 20.43 -3.90 3.67
N HIS A 279 20.61 -5.05 4.34
CA HIS A 279 20.61 -5.20 5.79
C HIS A 279 22.00 -5.52 6.32
N ASP A 280 23.04 -5.26 5.51
CA ASP A 280 24.45 -5.51 5.78
C ASP A 280 24.75 -6.97 6.19
N ARG A 281 23.92 -7.91 5.72
CA ARG A 281 24.17 -9.34 5.88
C ARG A 281 25.08 -9.83 4.76
N LEU A 282 26.11 -10.56 5.16
CA LEU A 282 27.11 -11.15 4.28
C LEU A 282 26.70 -12.58 3.90
N PHE A 283 26.79 -12.93 2.61
CA PHE A 283 26.51 -14.27 2.10
C PHE A 283 27.70 -14.80 1.30
N THR A 284 28.09 -16.03 1.59
CA THR A 284 29.09 -16.80 0.83
C THR A 284 28.48 -17.52 -0.38
N GLU A 285 27.19 -17.79 -0.32
CA GLU A 285 26.39 -18.39 -1.38
C GLU A 285 25.12 -17.56 -1.57
N TRP A 286 24.79 -17.27 -2.82
CA TRP A 286 23.58 -16.54 -3.17
C TRP A 286 22.99 -17.06 -4.46
N LEU A 287 21.71 -16.76 -4.67
CA LEU A 287 21.01 -17.06 -5.90
C LEU A 287 21.03 -15.84 -6.83
N GLU A 288 21.55 -16.03 -8.04
CA GLU A 288 21.40 -15.07 -9.13
C GLU A 288 20.30 -15.57 -10.05
N ALA A 289 19.19 -14.83 -10.07
CA ALA A 289 18.05 -15.12 -10.92
C ALA A 289 17.36 -13.83 -11.34
N GLU A 290 16.94 -13.76 -12.60
CA GLU A 290 16.23 -12.61 -13.13
C GLU A 290 15.27 -13.06 -14.23
N GLY A 291 14.07 -12.48 -14.25
CA GLY A 291 13.06 -12.73 -15.28
C GLY A 291 11.69 -13.09 -14.71
N PRO A 292 10.73 -13.46 -15.57
CA PRO A 292 9.39 -13.88 -15.14
C PRO A 292 9.48 -15.05 -14.15
N LEU A 293 8.70 -14.99 -13.07
CA LEU A 293 8.74 -16.00 -12.00
C LEU A 293 8.39 -17.40 -12.53
N ALA A 294 7.44 -17.50 -13.46
CA ALA A 294 7.11 -18.75 -14.14
C ALA A 294 8.32 -19.41 -14.82
N ARG A 295 9.20 -18.62 -15.45
CA ARG A 295 10.44 -19.11 -16.08
C ARG A 295 11.47 -19.51 -15.04
N VAL A 296 11.71 -18.66 -14.05
CA VAL A 296 12.71 -18.89 -13.00
C VAL A 296 12.39 -20.16 -12.19
N LEU A 297 11.10 -20.48 -12.02
CA LEU A 297 10.65 -21.73 -11.41
C LEU A 297 10.97 -22.99 -12.22
N GLY A 298 11.26 -22.87 -13.51
CA GLY A 298 11.77 -23.98 -14.32
C GLY A 298 13.25 -24.29 -14.08
N GLU A 299 13.99 -23.34 -13.49
CA GLU A 299 15.44 -23.39 -13.29
C GLU A 299 15.82 -23.58 -11.81
N HIS A 300 14.93 -23.20 -10.88
CA HIS A 300 15.17 -23.23 -9.44
C HIS A 300 13.97 -23.74 -8.67
N SER A 301 14.22 -24.49 -7.59
CA SER A 301 13.16 -24.96 -6.72
C SER A 301 12.44 -23.80 -6.00
N PRO A 302 11.13 -23.91 -5.74
CA PRO A 302 10.36 -22.92 -4.98
C PRO A 302 10.98 -22.59 -3.62
N GLY A 303 11.47 -23.61 -2.90
CA GLY A 303 12.12 -23.43 -1.59
C GLY A 303 13.38 -22.57 -1.67
N ARG A 304 14.22 -22.77 -2.69
CA ARG A 304 15.44 -21.97 -2.89
C ARG A 304 15.11 -20.50 -3.22
N LEU A 305 14.08 -20.27 -4.03
CA LEU A 305 13.60 -18.92 -4.36
C LEU A 305 13.02 -18.20 -3.14
N LEU A 306 12.22 -18.89 -2.32
CA LEU A 306 11.70 -18.35 -1.07
C LEU A 306 12.81 -17.97 -0.09
N ASP A 307 13.83 -18.82 0.06
CA ASP A 307 14.95 -18.52 0.95
C ASP A 307 15.76 -17.32 0.44
N ALA A 308 16.01 -17.23 -0.86
CA ALA A 308 16.69 -16.08 -1.48
C ALA A 308 15.89 -14.78 -1.28
N PHE A 309 14.56 -14.81 -1.45
CA PHE A 309 13.69 -13.67 -1.17
C PHE A 309 13.72 -13.28 0.33
N ARG A 310 13.60 -14.26 1.23
CA ARG A 310 13.66 -14.05 2.68
C ARG A 310 14.99 -13.43 3.12
N ARG A 311 16.10 -13.81 2.47
CA ARG A 311 17.45 -13.29 2.71
C ARG A 311 17.70 -11.94 2.01
N ALA A 312 16.72 -11.38 1.32
CA ALA A 312 16.85 -10.17 0.52
C ALA A 312 18.01 -10.25 -0.50
N GLN A 313 18.17 -11.42 -1.13
CA GLN A 313 19.05 -11.62 -2.29
C GLN A 313 18.27 -11.37 -3.60
N LEU A 314 16.97 -11.62 -3.59
CA LEU A 314 16.08 -11.37 -4.72
C LEU A 314 14.89 -10.54 -4.26
N ASP A 315 14.38 -9.70 -5.14
CA ASP A 315 13.09 -9.04 -4.98
C ASP A 315 12.07 -9.63 -5.97
N LEU A 316 10.82 -9.72 -5.54
CA LEU A 316 9.67 -10.02 -6.40
C LEU A 316 8.90 -8.74 -6.67
N VAL A 317 8.64 -8.46 -7.94
CA VAL A 317 7.91 -7.27 -8.38
C VAL A 317 6.86 -7.65 -9.42
N ALA A 318 5.72 -6.95 -9.44
CA ALA A 318 4.78 -7.09 -10.55
C ALA A 318 5.42 -6.51 -11.82
N ASP A 319 5.33 -7.25 -12.92
CA ASP A 319 5.77 -6.83 -14.25
C ASP A 319 4.81 -5.77 -14.80
N PRO A 320 5.23 -4.51 -14.98
CA PRO A 320 4.34 -3.46 -15.45
C PRO A 320 3.70 -3.77 -16.80
N ASP A 321 4.44 -4.39 -17.72
CA ASP A 321 4.02 -4.64 -19.10
C ASP A 321 3.06 -5.82 -19.18
N VAL A 322 3.37 -6.93 -18.48
CA VAL A 322 2.47 -8.09 -18.43
C VAL A 322 1.17 -7.74 -17.72
N VAL A 323 1.25 -7.01 -16.59
CA VAL A 323 0.04 -6.54 -15.90
C VAL A 323 -0.74 -5.61 -16.83
N ARG A 324 -0.11 -4.62 -17.46
CA ARG A 324 -0.78 -3.73 -18.42
C ARG A 324 -1.48 -4.50 -19.54
N GLY A 325 -0.79 -5.44 -20.18
CA GLY A 325 -1.36 -6.26 -21.25
C GLY A 325 -2.54 -7.12 -20.80
N ARG A 326 -2.57 -7.54 -19.53
CA ARG A 326 -3.70 -8.28 -18.93
C ARG A 326 -4.88 -7.39 -18.54
N LEU A 327 -4.63 -6.12 -18.21
CA LEU A 327 -5.70 -5.16 -17.89
C LEU A 327 -6.33 -4.55 -19.14
N GLN A 328 -5.67 -4.67 -20.30
CA GLN A 328 -6.22 -4.27 -21.59
C GLN A 328 -7.12 -5.40 -22.13
N PRO A 329 -8.39 -5.11 -22.46
CA PRO A 329 -9.34 -6.11 -22.98
C PRO A 329 -8.99 -6.60 -24.39
#